data_AF-A0AAU5LXX5-F1
#
_entry.id   AF-A0AAU5LXX5-F1
#
_cell.length_a   1.000
_cell.length_b   1.000
_cell.length_c   1.000
_cell.angle_alpha   90.00
_cell.angle_beta   90.00
_cell.angle_gamma   90.00
#
_symmetry.space_group_name_H-M   'P 1'
#
loop_
_entity.id
_entity.type
_entity.pdbx_description
1 polymer ?
#
loop_
_entity_poly.entity_id
_entity_poly.type
_entity_poly.pdbx_seq_one_letter_code
_entity_poly.pdbx_strand_id
1 'polypeptide(L)' 'MTKTLIDIDDNLLAQATSALGTRTKKDTVNEALARVVRIAAFESAVEFAREGGFDDALNPEVMKGAWR' A
#
# COMPACT_ATOMS: atom_id res chain seq x y z
N MET A 1 14.18 8.53 -9.91
CA MET A 1 13.04 8.19 -10.78
C MET A 1 13.42 8.39 -12.22
N THR A 2 13.04 7.46 -13.09
CA THR A 2 13.21 7.56 -14.55
C THR A 2 12.05 8.36 -15.14
N LYS A 3 12.29 9.11 -16.22
CA LYS A 3 11.22 9.81 -16.96
C LYS A 3 10.54 8.81 -17.89
N THR A 4 9.23 8.69 -17.76
CA THR A 4 8.40 7.87 -18.66
C THR A 4 7.35 8.77 -19.29
N LEU A 5 7.26 8.76 -20.61
CA LEU A 5 6.21 9.46 -21.35
C LEU A 5 4.97 8.56 -21.40
N ILE A 6 3.85 9.02 -20.87
CA ILE A 6 2.56 8.33 -20.86
C ILE A 6 1.45 9.32 -21.15
N ASP A 7 0.46 8.89 -21.91
CA ASP A 7 -0.79 9.61 -22.05
C ASP A 7 -1.67 9.32 -20.83
N ILE A 8 -2.20 10.37 -20.22
CA ILE A 8 -3.07 10.30 -19.04
C ILE A 8 -4.31 11.15 -19.31
N ASP A 9 -5.47 10.64 -18.89
CA ASP A 9 -6.68 11.44 -18.80
C ASP A 9 -6.51 12.57 -17.77
N ASP A 10 -6.48 13.82 -18.24
CA ASP A 10 -6.27 15.00 -17.41
C ASP A 10 -7.41 15.24 -16.41
N ASN A 11 -8.65 14.83 -16.73
CA ASN A 11 -9.78 14.95 -15.81
C ASN A 11 -9.67 13.92 -14.68
N LEU A 12 -9.28 12.69 -15.01
CA LEU A 12 -9.00 11.67 -13.98
C LEU A 12 -7.82 12.10 -13.10
N LEU A 13 -6.77 12.66 -13.69
CA LEU A 13 -5.61 13.16 -12.96
C LEU A 13 -5.98 14.31 -12.01
N ALA A 14 -6.89 15.21 -12.43
CA ALA A 14 -7.40 16.28 -11.58
C ALA A 14 -8.20 15.74 -10.40
N GLN A 15 -9.10 14.78 -10.64
CA GLN A 15 -9.84 14.10 -9.57
C GLN A 15 -8.91 13.39 -8.58
N ALA A 16 -7.92 12.65 -9.08
CA ALA A 16 -6.93 11.99 -8.24
C ALA A 16 -6.10 12.99 -7.44
N THR A 17 -5.70 14.11 -8.03
CA THR A 17 -4.94 15.18 -7.35
C THR A 17 -5.76 15.77 -6.21
N SER A 18 -7.05 16.04 -6.44
CA SER A 18 -7.95 16.52 -5.40
C SER A 18 -8.15 15.48 -4.29
N ALA A 19 -8.34 14.21 -4.65
CA ALA A 19 -8.58 13.14 -3.68
C ALA A 19 -7.34 12.83 -2.82
N LEU A 20 -6.14 12.96 -3.40
CA LEU A 20 -4.87 12.70 -2.72
C LEU A 20 -4.29 13.94 -2.04
N GLY A 21 -4.81 15.14 -2.32
CA GLY A 21 -4.30 16.41 -1.78
C GLY A 21 -2.88 16.73 -2.26
N THR A 22 -2.47 16.20 -3.41
CA THR A 22 -1.13 16.38 -3.96
C THR A 22 -1.01 17.71 -4.71
N ARG A 23 0.24 18.17 -4.90
CA ARG A 23 0.51 19.49 -5.50
C ARG A 23 0.95 19.43 -6.95
N THR A 24 1.46 18.28 -7.41
CA THR A 24 2.00 18.13 -8.77
C THR A 24 1.52 16.84 -9.41
N LYS A 25 1.44 16.81 -10.75
CA LYS A 25 1.05 15.62 -11.53
C LYS A 25 1.90 14.39 -11.15
N LYS A 26 3.23 14.56 -11.00
CA LYS A 26 4.13 13.46 -10.63
C LYS A 26 3.84 12.93 -9.22
N ASP A 27 3.49 13.80 -8.27
CA ASP A 27 3.23 13.39 -6.90
C ASP A 27 1.92 12.61 -6.84
N THR A 28 0.89 13.08 -7.58
CA THR A 28 -0.37 12.36 -7.75
C THR A 28 -0.14 10.95 -8.30
N VAL A 29 0.65 10.82 -9.38
CA VAL A 29 0.91 9.51 -10.00
C VAL A 29 1.69 8.59 -9.04
N ASN A 30 2.74 9.09 -8.39
CA ASN A 30 3.52 8.28 -7.47
C ASN A 30 2.71 7.83 -6.24
N GLU A 31 1.92 8.73 -5.66
CA GLU A 31 1.07 8.40 -4.52
C GLU A 31 -0.05 7.43 -4.87
N ALA A 32 -0.65 7.57 -6.07
CA ALA A 32 -1.62 6.62 -6.57
C ALA A 32 -1.01 5.22 -6.72
N LEU A 33 0.16 5.11 -7.34
CA LEU A 33 0.89 3.84 -7.48
C LEU A 33 1.25 3.24 -6.12
N ALA A 34 1.79 4.05 -5.21
CA ALA A 34 2.13 3.59 -3.86
C ALA A 34 0.89 3.10 -3.10
N ARG A 35 -0.26 3.74 -3.29
CA ARG A 35 -1.52 3.31 -2.68
C ARG A 35 -2.00 1.97 -3.21
N VAL A 36 -1.88 1.72 -4.52
CA VAL A 36 -2.20 0.41 -5.12
C VAL A 36 -1.30 -0.69 -4.54
N VAL A 37 0.01 -0.43 -4.42
CA VAL A 37 0.94 -1.39 -3.80
C VAL A 37 0.56 -1.68 -2.35
N ARG A 38 0.19 -0.66 -1.57
CA ARG A 38 -0.28 -0.84 -0.19
C ARG A 38 -1.55 -1.67 -0.10
N ILE A 39 -2.50 -1.47 -1.02
CA ILE A 39 -3.74 -2.27 -1.08
C ILE A 39 -3.41 -3.73 -1.36
N ALA A 40 -2.60 -4.02 -2.37
CA ALA A 40 -2.20 -5.38 -2.69
C ALA A 40 -1.45 -6.06 -1.53
N ALA A 41 -0.54 -5.33 -0.86
CA ALA A 41 0.15 -5.85 0.31
C ALA A 41 -0.80 -6.13 1.48
N PHE A 42 -1.81 -5.27 1.67
CA PHE A 42 -2.84 -5.47 2.69
C PHE A 42 -3.70 -6.70 2.38
N GLU A 43 -4.12 -6.90 1.13
CA GLU A 43 -4.86 -8.10 0.71
C GLU A 43 -4.06 -9.38 1.00
N SER A 44 -2.79 -9.41 0.63
CA SER A 44 -1.92 -10.55 0.95
C SER A 44 -1.75 -10.77 2.46
N ALA A 45 -1.64 -9.70 3.25
CA ALA A 45 -1.53 -9.80 4.70
C ALA A 45 -2.82 -10.32 5.35
N VAL A 46 -3.99 -9.95 4.80
CA VAL A 46 -5.29 -10.47 5.24
C VAL A 46 -5.40 -11.97 4.96
N GLU A 47 -5.01 -12.42 3.77
CA GLU A 47 -5.04 -13.86 3.45
C GLU A 47 -4.06 -14.65 4.32
N PHE A 48 -2.83 -14.14 4.51
CA PHE A 48 -1.87 -14.74 5.44
C PHE A 48 -2.44 -14.84 6.88
N ALA A 49 -3.15 -13.80 7.34
CA ALA A 49 -3.82 -13.84 8.63
C ALA A 49 -4.94 -14.89 8.70
N ARG A 50 -5.74 -15.03 7.63
CA ARG A 50 -6.82 -16.03 7.55
C ARG A 50 -6.29 -17.46 7.60
N GLU A 51 -5.09 -17.69 7.07
CA GLU A 51 -4.39 -18.97 7.08
C GLU A 51 -3.68 -19.27 8.42
N GLY A 52 -3.86 -18.43 9.44
CA GLY A 52 -3.24 -18.60 10.76
C GLY A 52 -1.79 -18.13 10.82
N GLY A 53 -1.33 -17.36 9.83
CA GLY A 53 0.05 -16.87 9.76
C GLY A 53 0.51 -16.00 10.95
N PHE A 54 -0.44 -15.51 11.75
CA PHE A 54 -0.16 -14.75 12.98
C PHE A 54 -0.47 -15.52 14.28
N ASP A 55 -0.86 -16.80 14.21
CA ASP A 55 -1.32 -17.56 15.39
C ASP A 55 -0.23 -17.65 16.46
N ASP A 56 1.02 -17.92 16.06
CA ASP A 56 2.17 -17.95 16.97
C ASP A 56 2.46 -16.57 17.59
N ALA A 57 2.32 -15.50 16.81
CA ALA A 57 2.50 -14.13 17.28
C ALA A 57 1.40 -13.71 18.27
N LEU A 58 0.21 -14.30 18.16
CA LEU A 58 -0.92 -14.10 19.06
C LEU A 58 -0.88 -15.04 20.28
N ASN A 59 0.00 -16.04 20.30
CA ASN A 59 0.14 -16.99 21.40
C ASN A 59 1.11 -16.46 22.48
N PRO A 60 0.62 -16.11 23.69
CA PRO A 60 1.48 -15.54 24.74
C PRO A 60 2.57 -16.50 25.22
N GLU A 61 2.34 -17.81 25.19
CA GLU A 61 3.34 -18.80 25.60
C GLU A 61 4.49 -18.91 24.60
N VAL A 62 4.19 -18.83 23.30
CA VAL A 62 5.21 -18.79 22.24
C VAL A 62 6.01 -17.49 22.30
N MET A 63 5.33 -16.36 22.52
CA MET A 63 5.97 -15.04 22.53
C MET A 63 6.90 -14.78 23.73
N LYS A 64 6.81 -15.55 24.83
CA LYS A 64 7.73 -15.45 25.98
C LYS A 64 9.21 -15.63 25.60
N GLY A 65 9.50 -16.34 24.50
CA GLY A 65 10.86 -16.58 24.01
C GLY A 65 11.34 -15.63 22.92
N ALA A 66 10.45 -14.83 22.32
CA ALA A 66 10.74 -14.10 21.08
C ALA A 66 11.60 -12.83 21.25
N TRP A 67 11.70 -12.30 22.47
CA TRP A 67 12.38 -11.02 22.78
C TRP A 67 13.54 -11.16 23.77
N ARG A 68 14.09 -12.36 23.95
CA ARG A 68 15.35 -12.59 24.68
C ARG A 68 16.53 -12.43 23.74
#